data_AF-A0A0S8DVM9-F1
#
_entry.id   AF-A0A0S8DVM9-F1
#
_cell.length_a   1.000
_cell.length_b   1.000
_cell.length_c   1.000
_cell.angle_alpha   90.00
_cell.angle_beta   90.00
_cell.angle_gamma   90.00
#
_symmetry.space_group_name_H-M   'P 1'
#
loop_
_entity.id
_entity.type
_entity.pdbx_description
1 polymer ?
#
loop_
_entity_poly.entity_id
_entity_poly.type
_entity_poly.pdbx_seq_one_letter_code
_entity_poly.pdbx_strand_id
1 'polypeptide(L)'
;MKPIISVEFSARAGNVEFKEESVSFHSPEELFSYVAPGGGCERIPDEVDEIQMVFLPPAHPNTQNPIADVPATLELGMVFFTGPLAEIVQLVDQLLDKAGRGELSASFVKVIGAAR
;
A
#
# COMPACT_ATOMS: atom_id res chain seq x y z
N MET A 1 4.44 -12.09 14.64
CA MET A 1 5.44 -11.05 14.36
C MET A 1 4.77 -9.68 14.54
N LYS A 2 5.51 -8.57 14.67
CA LYS A 2 4.87 -7.24 14.63
C LYS A 2 4.48 -6.92 13.19
N PRO A 3 3.31 -6.31 12.92
CA PRO A 3 2.98 -5.84 11.58
C PRO A 3 4.08 -4.89 11.09
N ILE A 4 4.37 -4.91 9.80
CA ILE A 4 5.27 -3.94 9.18
C ILE A 4 4.51 -2.95 8.31
N ILE A 5 3.30 -3.31 7.87
CA ILE A 5 2.42 -2.50 7.02
C ILE A 5 0.99 -2.60 7.56
N SER A 6 0.30 -1.47 7.67
CA SER A 6 -1.15 -1.40 7.85
C SER A 6 -1.77 -0.77 6.62
N VAL A 7 -2.81 -1.38 6.08
CA VAL A 7 -3.57 -0.84 4.95
C VAL A 7 -4.95 -0.44 5.46
N GLU A 8 -5.28 0.84 5.34
CA GLU A 8 -6.57 1.41 5.69
C GLU A 8 -7.30 1.81 4.40
N PHE A 9 -8.57 1.40 4.28
CA PHE A 9 -9.43 1.79 3.18
C PHE A 9 -10.38 2.89 3.64
N SER A 10 -10.45 3.97 2.86
CA SER A 10 -11.33 5.10 3.13
C SER A 10 -12.19 5.46 1.91
N ALA A 11 -13.48 5.65 2.16
CA ALA A 11 -14.47 6.12 1.20
C ALA A 11 -14.93 7.52 1.60
N ARG A 12 -15.21 8.41 0.63
CA ARG A 12 -15.77 9.74 0.88
C ARG A 12 -17.11 9.90 0.17
N ALA A 13 -18.19 9.93 0.95
CA ALA A 13 -19.51 10.33 0.46
C ALA A 13 -19.80 11.78 0.91
N GLY A 14 -19.55 12.76 0.03
CA GLY A 14 -19.74 14.18 0.33
C GLY A 14 -18.67 14.73 1.28
N ASN A 15 -19.05 15.26 2.44
CA ASN A 15 -18.11 15.79 3.45
C ASN A 15 -17.78 14.77 4.57
N VAL A 16 -18.15 13.49 4.41
CA VAL A 16 -17.94 12.46 5.44
C VAL A 16 -16.99 11.39 4.92
N GLU A 17 -15.89 11.21 5.65
CA GLU A 17 -14.91 10.14 5.41
C GLU A 17 -15.29 8.92 6.24
N PHE A 18 -15.43 7.77 5.59
CA PHE A 18 -15.73 6.49 6.21
C PHE A 18 -14.48 5.62 6.12
N LYS A 19 -13.96 5.17 7.27
CA LYS A 19 -12.94 4.10 7.32
C LYS A 19 -13.66 2.76 7.30
N GLU A 20 -13.51 2.01 6.20
CA GLU A 20 -14.29 0.79 5.98
C GLU A 20 -13.59 -0.46 6.52
N GLU A 21 -12.28 -0.57 6.32
CA GLU A 21 -11.52 -1.76 6.74
C GLU A 21 -10.05 -1.40 7.00
N SER A 22 -9.44 -2.03 7.99
CA SER A 22 -7.99 -1.96 8.25
C SER A 22 -7.43 -3.37 8.24
N VAL A 23 -6.48 -3.63 7.34
CA VAL A 23 -5.79 -4.92 7.22
C VAL A 23 -4.33 -4.73 7.57
N SER A 24 -3.80 -5.53 8.49
CA SER A 24 -2.40 -5.46 8.89
C SER A 24 -1.61 -6.64 8.33
N PHE A 25 -0.42 -6.35 7.80
CA PHE A 25 0.49 -7.33 7.19
C PHE A 25 1.81 -7.38 7.95
N HIS A 26 2.35 -8.59 8.07
CA HIS A 26 3.58 -8.88 8.80
C HIS A 26 4.77 -9.13 7.87
N SER A 27 4.54 -9.19 6.56
CA SER A 27 5.59 -9.26 5.54
C SER A 27 5.10 -8.68 4.20
N PRO A 28 6.02 -8.30 3.28
CA PRO A 28 5.64 -7.89 1.93
C PRO A 28 4.90 -8.98 1.16
N GLU A 29 5.22 -10.25 1.40
CA GLU A 29 4.57 -11.40 0.74
C GLU A 29 3.09 -11.52 1.12
N GLU A 30 2.72 -11.21 2.38
CA GLU A 30 1.32 -11.16 2.79
C GLU A 30 0.57 -10.05 2.03
N LEU A 31 1.19 -8.86 1.91
CA LEU A 31 0.61 -7.76 1.12
C LEU A 31 0.45 -8.17 -0.34
N PHE A 32 1.50 -8.72 -0.97
CA PHE A 32 1.45 -9.12 -2.38
C PHE A 32 0.42 -10.24 -2.63
N SER A 33 0.26 -11.16 -1.69
CA SER A 33 -0.79 -12.18 -1.76
C SER A 33 -2.19 -11.55 -1.67
N TYR A 34 -2.33 -10.48 -0.88
CA TYR A 34 -3.59 -9.76 -0.74
C TYR A 34 -3.95 -8.96 -2.01
N VAL A 35 -2.95 -8.33 -2.66
CA VAL A 35 -3.15 -7.53 -3.89
C VAL A 35 -3.07 -8.36 -5.19
N ALA A 36 -2.79 -9.67 -5.11
CA ALA A 36 -2.75 -10.57 -6.28
C ALA A 36 -4.15 -10.87 -6.84
N PRO A 37 -4.26 -11.40 -8.08
CA PRO A 37 -5.52 -11.87 -8.65
C PRO A 37 -6.21 -12.91 -7.74
N GLY A 38 -7.50 -12.71 -7.47
CA GLY A 38 -8.26 -13.54 -6.52
C GLY A 38 -7.93 -13.29 -5.04
N GLY A 39 -7.08 -12.30 -4.74
CA GLY A 39 -6.75 -11.85 -3.40
C GLY A 39 -7.85 -10.98 -2.76
N GLY A 40 -7.51 -10.35 -1.63
CA GLY A 40 -8.42 -9.50 -0.89
C GLY A 40 -8.82 -8.23 -1.62
N CYS A 41 -7.95 -7.69 -2.48
CA CYS A 41 -8.22 -6.46 -3.23
C CYS A 41 -9.36 -6.57 -4.26
N GLU A 42 -9.77 -7.77 -4.66
CA GLU A 42 -10.94 -7.95 -5.54
C GLU A 42 -12.27 -7.65 -4.83
N ARG A 43 -12.24 -7.48 -3.51
CA ARG A 43 -13.39 -7.11 -2.69
C ARG A 43 -13.41 -5.62 -2.33
N ILE A 44 -12.47 -4.82 -2.83
CA ILE A 44 -12.46 -3.37 -2.61
C ILE A 44 -13.76 -2.81 -3.21
N PRO A 45 -14.61 -2.17 -2.40
CA PRO A 45 -15.82 -1.52 -2.89
C PRO A 45 -15.49 -0.42 -3.91
N ASP A 46 -16.38 -0.21 -4.89
CA ASP A 46 -16.22 0.86 -5.89
C ASP A 46 -16.27 2.27 -5.24
N GLU A 47 -16.79 2.35 -4.02
CA GLU A 47 -16.91 3.56 -3.20
C GLU A 47 -15.59 3.97 -2.50
N VAL A 48 -14.53 3.17 -2.59
CA VAL A 48 -13.22 3.52 -2.01
C VAL A 48 -12.55 4.61 -2.86
N ASP A 49 -12.40 5.79 -2.27
CA ASP A 49 -11.76 6.95 -2.89
C ASP A 49 -10.27 7.05 -2.56
N GLU A 50 -9.84 6.47 -1.43
CA GLU A 50 -8.48 6.59 -0.93
C GLU A 50 -8.05 5.34 -0.15
N ILE A 51 -6.84 4.84 -0.44
CA ILE A 51 -6.21 3.72 0.26
C ILE A 51 -4.92 4.21 0.90
N GLN A 52 -4.82 4.08 2.22
CA GLN A 52 -3.64 4.46 2.98
C GLN A 52 -2.84 3.21 3.35
N MET A 53 -1.62 3.09 2.83
CA MET A 53 -0.65 2.06 3.21
C MET A 53 0.41 2.67 4.11
N VAL A 54 0.33 2.37 5.41
CA VAL A 54 1.20 2.93 6.45
C VAL A 54 2.22 1.88 6.89
N PHE A 55 3.50 2.15 6.62
CA PHE A 55 4.59 1.35 7.15
C PHE A 55 4.92 1.77 8.57
N LEU A 56 5.15 0.79 9.44
CA LEU A 56 5.60 1.09 10.79
C LEU A 56 7.10 1.45 10.78
N PRO A 57 7.55 2.34 11.70
CA PRO A 57 8.96 2.65 11.84
C PRO A 57 9.79 1.38 12.09
N PRO A 58 11.01 1.31 11.52
CA PRO A 58 11.88 0.14 11.69
C PRO A 58 12.28 -0.01 13.16
N ALA A 59 12.37 -1.26 13.62
CA ALA A 59 12.80 -1.54 14.99
C ALA A 59 14.24 -1.10 15.28
N HIS A 60 15.07 -1.02 14.23
CA HIS A 60 16.47 -0.63 14.30
C HIS A 60 16.76 0.45 13.25
N PRO A 61 16.83 1.73 13.65
CA PRO A 61 17.09 2.82 12.72
C PRO A 61 18.48 2.74 12.08
N ASN A 62 18.56 3.13 10.81
CA ASN A 62 19.76 3.21 10.02
C ASN A 62 20.59 4.45 10.38
N THR A 63 21.54 4.30 11.30
CA THR A 63 22.40 5.39 11.76
C THR A 63 23.47 5.81 10.76
N GLN A 64 23.84 4.92 9.82
CA GLN A 64 24.86 5.21 8.79
C GLN A 64 24.26 5.88 7.56
N ASN A 65 23.00 5.56 7.22
CA ASN A 65 22.24 6.19 6.16
C ASN A 65 20.87 6.63 6.70
N PRO A 66 20.79 7.75 7.43
CA PRO A 66 19.55 8.22 8.04
C PRO A 66 18.48 8.64 7.01
N ILE A 67 18.88 8.90 5.76
CA ILE A 67 17.93 9.24 4.68
C ILE A 67 17.01 8.05 4.38
N ALA A 68 17.47 6.81 4.57
CA ALA A 68 16.66 5.61 4.39
C ALA A 68 15.41 5.58 5.28
N ASP A 69 15.51 6.18 6.48
CA ASP A 69 14.46 6.15 7.49
C ASP A 69 13.64 7.46 7.53
N VAL A 70 13.93 8.42 6.64
CA VAL A 70 13.17 9.67 6.58
C VAL A 70 11.70 9.35 6.29
N PRO A 71 10.76 9.87 7.10
CA PRO A 71 9.34 9.73 6.82
C PRO A 71 9.01 10.41 5.48
N ALA A 72 8.38 9.67 4.59
CA ALA A 72 7.92 10.14 3.30
C ALA A 72 6.50 9.63 3.02
N THR A 73 5.83 10.30 2.09
CA THR A 73 4.57 9.84 1.51
C THR A 73 4.71 9.82 0.00
N LEU A 74 4.39 8.68 -0.62
CA LEU A 74 4.25 8.55 -2.06
C LEU A 74 2.78 8.35 -2.43
N GLU A 75 2.29 9.12 -3.39
CA GLU A 75 0.96 8.99 -3.97
C GLU A 75 1.07 8.28 -5.33
N LEU A 76 0.32 7.18 -5.49
CA LEU A 76 0.16 6.45 -6.75
C LEU A 76 -1.33 6.19 -6.98
N GLY A 77 -1.94 6.99 -7.86
CA GLY A 77 -3.38 6.95 -8.09
C GLY A 77 -4.13 7.28 -6.79
N MET A 78 -4.98 6.36 -6.33
CA MET A 78 -5.75 6.47 -5.09
C MET A 78 -5.01 5.87 -3.88
N VAL A 79 -3.77 5.41 -4.04
CA VAL A 79 -3.00 4.74 -2.98
C VAL A 79 -1.88 5.64 -2.46
N PHE A 80 -1.87 5.87 -1.15
CA PHE A 80 -0.86 6.64 -0.44
C PHE A 80 0.03 5.71 0.40
N PHE A 81 1.32 5.67 0.11
CA PHE A 81 2.31 4.91 0.86
C PHE A 81 3.04 5.85 1.82
N THR A 82 2.87 5.68 3.13
CA THR A 82 3.47 6.54 4.15
C THR A 82 4.38 5.74 5.07
N GLY A 83 5.61 6.21 5.31
CA GLY A 83 6.58 5.51 6.13
C GLY A 83 8.05 5.83 5.79
N PRO A 84 9.00 4.96 6.18
CA PRO A 84 10.41 5.12 5.83
C PRO A 84 10.63 5.14 4.31
N LEU A 85 11.41 6.11 3.82
CA LEU A 85 11.66 6.30 2.38
C LEU A 85 12.18 5.01 1.69
N ALA A 86 13.11 4.30 2.32
CA ALA A 86 13.68 3.07 1.74
C ALA A 86 12.64 1.96 1.57
N GLU A 87 11.76 1.78 2.56
CA GLU A 87 10.68 0.78 2.53
C GLU A 87 9.68 1.09 1.42
N ILE A 88 9.29 2.37 1.28
CA ILE A 88 8.39 2.83 0.21
C ILE A 88 9.01 2.52 -1.16
N VAL A 89 10.27 2.92 -1.37
CA VAL A 89 10.95 2.72 -2.67
C VAL A 89 11.06 1.23 -3.00
N GLN A 90 11.45 0.39 -2.03
CA GLN A 90 11.61 -1.04 -2.24
C GLN A 90 10.29 -1.74 -2.54
N LEU A 91 9.20 -1.36 -1.87
CA LEU A 91 7.89 -1.93 -2.14
C LEU A 91 7.38 -1.50 -3.52
N VAL A 92 7.51 -0.22 -3.86
CA VAL A 92 7.01 0.35 -5.11
C VAL A 92 7.73 -0.24 -6.32
N ASP A 93 9.05 -0.44 -6.25
CA ASP A 93 9.81 -1.12 -7.31
C ASP A 93 9.24 -2.51 -7.63
N GLN A 94 9.01 -3.33 -6.60
CA GLN A 94 8.39 -4.64 -6.74
C GLN A 94 6.94 -4.57 -7.22
N LEU A 95 6.16 -3.61 -6.72
CA LEU A 95 4.77 -3.41 -7.10
C LEU A 95 4.66 -3.06 -8.58
N LEU A 96 5.50 -2.15 -9.09
CA LEU A 96 5.50 -1.77 -10.50
C LEU A 96 5.95 -2.93 -11.41
N ASP A 97 6.99 -3.68 -11.03
CA ASP A 97 7.41 -4.88 -11.76
C ASP A 97 6.28 -5.92 -11.82
N LYS A 98 5.61 -6.19 -10.70
CA LYS A 98 4.48 -7.13 -10.61
C LYS A 98 3.26 -6.66 -11.40
N ALA A 99 2.97 -5.36 -11.41
CA ALA A 99 1.91 -4.77 -12.23
C ALA A 99 2.17 -5.05 -13.73
N GLY A 100 3.41 -4.85 -14.18
CA GLY A 100 3.82 -5.12 -15.57
C GLY A 100 3.78 -6.60 -15.97
N ARG A 101 3.82 -7.52 -14.99
CA ARG A 101 3.76 -8.97 -15.20
C ARG A 101 2.36 -9.56 -15.07
N GLY A 102 1.35 -8.77 -14.71
CA GLY A 102 -0.01 -9.27 -14.46
C GLY A 102 -0.13 -10.06 -13.16
N GLU A 103 0.76 -9.83 -12.20
CA GLU A 103 0.76 -10.49 -10.88
C GLU A 103 -0.07 -9.75 -9.83
N LEU A 104 -0.67 -8.61 -10.20
CA LEU A 104 -1.58 -7.83 -9.36
C LEU A 104 -3.02 -7.97 -9.87
N SER A 105 -3.99 -7.85 -8.97
CA SER A 105 -5.41 -7.87 -9.33
C SER A 105 -5.77 -6.69 -10.23
N ALA A 106 -6.75 -6.87 -11.11
CA ALA A 106 -7.20 -5.80 -12.00
C ALA A 106 -7.73 -4.61 -11.21
N SER A 107 -8.47 -4.90 -10.13
CA SER A 107 -8.97 -3.91 -9.18
C SER A 107 -7.83 -3.09 -8.56
N PHE A 108 -6.75 -3.74 -8.12
CA PHE A 108 -5.61 -3.03 -7.53
C PHE A 108 -4.82 -2.22 -8.57
N VAL A 109 -4.62 -2.77 -9.78
CA VAL A 109 -3.96 -2.05 -10.90
C VAL A 109 -4.72 -0.79 -11.29
N LYS A 110 -6.05 -0.82 -11.25
CA LYS A 110 -6.92 0.35 -11.48
C LYS A 110 -6.70 1.42 -10.41
N VAL A 111 -6.72 1.07 -9.12
CA VAL A 111 -6.60 2.07 -8.05
C VAL A 111 -5.22 2.70 -7.94
N ILE A 112 -4.14 1.98 -8.29
CA ILE A 112 -2.79 2.58 -8.37
C ILE A 112 -2.57 3.42 -9.65
N GLY A 113 -3.58 3.53 -10.53
CA GLY A 113 -3.50 4.30 -11.78
C GLY A 113 -2.61 3.67 -12.85
N ALA A 114 -2.31 2.37 -12.77
CA ALA A 114 -1.49 1.65 -13.74
C ALA A 114 -2.31 0.98 -14.85
N ALA A 115 -3.64 0.98 -14.75
CA ALA A 115 -4.54 0.56 -15.82
C ALA A 115 -4.53 1.61 -16.95
N ARG A 116 -4.28 1.16 -18.19
CA ARG A 116 -4.43 1.97 -19.41
C ARG A 116 -5.81 1.80 -20.03
#